data_AF-A0A9Q1QZC2-F1
#
_entry.id   AF-A0A9Q1QZC2-F1
#
_cell.length_a   1.000
_cell.length_b   1.000
_cell.length_c   1.000
_cell.angle_alpha   90.00
_cell.angle_beta   90.00
_cell.angle_gamma   90.00
#
_symmetry.space_group_name_H-M   'P 1'
#
loop_
_entity.id
_entity.type
_entity.pdbx_description
1 polymer ?
#
loop_
_entity_poly.entity_id
_entity_poly.type
_entity_poly.pdbx_seq_one_letter_code
_entity_poly.pdbx_strand_id
1 'polypeptide(L)'
;MKNLMKLAWTIMAALVVPNLVDLELHRVHLSFLMVSKFYLSGDYVPAYKNDLLDLVEKAGGSIVHTMEQLICQTGAAQATNSACLVVYNSDPPHGCAFGEESNILLQRLAKGEELAKPIGCQVIQHTWILESIATCELVPFCQ
;
A
#
# COMPACT_ATOMS: atom_id res chain seq x y z
N MET A 1 -5.17 18.39 15.70
CA MET A 1 -4.84 17.76 14.39
C MET A 1 -5.21 16.28 14.33
N LYS A 2 -4.82 15.44 15.30
CA LYS A 2 -5.18 13.99 15.34
C LYS A 2 -6.70 13.70 15.24
N ASN A 3 -7.54 14.52 15.88
CA ASN A 3 -8.99 14.34 15.82
C ASN A 3 -9.61 14.69 14.46
N LEU A 4 -9.02 15.60 13.69
CA LEU A 4 -9.52 15.93 12.35
C LEU A 4 -9.23 14.81 11.35
N MET A 5 -8.05 14.19 11.44
CA MET A 5 -7.70 13.04 10.60
C MET A 5 -8.54 11.81 10.95
N LYS A 6 -8.84 11.58 12.23
CA LYS A 6 -9.75 10.51 12.64
C LYS A 6 -11.19 10.74 12.18
N LEU A 7 -11.64 12.00 12.15
CA LEU A 7 -12.95 12.37 11.63
C LEU A 7 -13.00 12.24 10.10
N ALA A 8 -11.96 12.68 9.39
CA ALA A 8 -11.85 12.52 7.94
C ALA A 8 -11.80 11.04 7.54
N TRP A 9 -11.05 10.22 8.27
CA TRP A 9 -11.06 8.76 8.12
C TRP A 9 -12.45 8.17 8.32
N THR A 10 -13.13 8.55 9.41
CA THR A 10 -14.48 8.08 9.74
C THR A 10 -15.48 8.47 8.65
N ILE A 11 -15.36 9.68 8.10
CA ILE A 11 -16.24 10.19 7.04
C ILE A 11 -15.92 9.52 5.70
N MET A 12 -14.64 9.38 5.33
CA MET A 12 -14.23 8.70 4.09
C MET A 12 -14.61 7.22 4.15
N ALA A 13 -14.35 6.55 5.27
CA ALA A 13 -14.78 5.19 5.50
C ALA A 13 -16.30 5.07 5.54
N ALA A 14 -17.06 6.03 6.07
CA ALA A 14 -18.53 6.03 6.05
C ALA A 14 -19.13 6.37 4.67
N LEU A 15 -18.45 7.16 3.85
CA LEU A 15 -18.88 7.50 2.49
C LEU A 15 -18.58 6.38 1.50
N VAL A 16 -17.50 5.63 1.73
CA VAL A 16 -17.11 4.46 0.92
C VAL A 16 -17.78 3.18 1.45
N VAL A 17 -18.03 3.10 2.76
CA VAL A 17 -18.60 1.93 3.47
C VAL A 17 -19.62 2.42 4.51
N PRO A 18 -20.92 2.46 4.18
CA PRO A 18 -21.95 3.18 4.96
C PRO A 18 -22.21 2.72 6.40
N ASN A 19 -21.49 1.72 6.93
CA ASN A 19 -21.61 1.29 8.33
C ASN A 19 -20.23 1.04 8.96
N LEU A 20 -19.65 2.06 9.60
CA LEU A 20 -18.40 1.93 10.35
C LEU A 20 -18.53 1.05 11.61
N VAL A 21 -19.76 0.79 12.06
CA VAL A 21 -20.09 -0.16 13.15
C VAL A 21 -20.03 -1.62 12.73
N ASP A 22 -19.93 -1.90 11.42
CA ASP A 22 -19.87 -3.26 10.88
C ASP A 22 -18.42 -3.78 10.76
N LEU A 23 -17.39 -2.94 10.82
CA LEU A 23 -15.98 -3.38 10.66
C LEU A 23 -15.52 -4.35 11.75
N GLU A 24 -16.07 -4.26 12.97
CA GLU A 24 -15.75 -5.21 14.06
C GLU A 24 -16.48 -6.56 13.90
N LEU A 25 -17.59 -6.59 13.13
CA LEU A 25 -18.37 -7.80 12.83
C LEU A 25 -18.02 -8.40 11.46
N HIS A 26 -17.41 -7.63 10.55
CA HIS A 26 -16.89 -8.03 9.24
C HIS A 26 -15.41 -8.46 9.24
N ARG A 27 -14.84 -8.77 10.41
CA ARG A 27 -13.53 -9.44 10.56
C ARG A 27 -13.44 -10.78 9.77
N VAL A 28 -14.51 -11.19 9.08
CA VAL A 28 -14.65 -12.42 8.29
C VAL A 28 -14.50 -12.19 6.77
N HIS A 29 -14.40 -10.97 6.23
CA HIS A 29 -14.38 -10.83 4.75
C HIS A 29 -13.58 -9.66 4.14
N LEU A 30 -12.45 -9.28 4.73
CA LEU A 30 -11.45 -8.42 4.07
C LEU A 30 -10.10 -9.15 3.98
N SER A 31 -10.12 -10.42 3.57
CA SER A 31 -8.90 -11.24 3.45
C SER A 31 -8.31 -11.23 2.04
N PHE A 32 -8.70 -10.30 1.17
CA PHE A 32 -8.24 -10.32 -0.22
C PHE A 32 -6.76 -9.88 -0.37
N LEU A 33 -6.19 -9.15 0.61
CA LEU A 33 -4.74 -8.89 0.65
C LEU A 33 -3.94 -9.98 1.40
N MET A 34 -4.60 -11.02 1.95
CA MET A 34 -4.01 -12.02 2.86
C MET A 34 -2.78 -12.75 2.30
N VAL A 35 -2.67 -12.83 0.98
CA VAL A 35 -1.58 -13.53 0.28
C VAL A 35 -0.48 -12.55 -0.16
N SER A 36 -0.63 -11.25 0.06
CA SER A 36 0.26 -10.21 -0.44
C SER A 36 1.17 -9.62 0.64
N LYS A 37 2.44 -9.42 0.26
CA LYS A 37 3.46 -8.80 1.11
C LYS A 37 3.79 -7.42 0.56
N PHE A 38 3.77 -6.41 1.42
CA PHE A 38 3.91 -5.02 1.02
C PHE A 38 5.20 -4.42 1.58
N TYR A 39 6.02 -3.88 0.69
CA TYR A 39 7.19 -3.07 1.03
C TYR A 39 6.99 -1.65 0.51
N LEU A 40 6.84 -0.68 1.43
CA LEU A 40 6.65 0.73 1.06
C LEU A 40 8.01 1.39 0.79
N SER A 41 8.27 1.70 -0.47
CA SER A 41 9.50 2.33 -0.97
C SER A 41 9.37 3.84 -1.12
N GLY A 42 10.45 4.56 -0.81
CA GLY A 42 10.56 6.00 -0.99
C GLY A 42 9.94 6.81 0.16
N ASP A 43 9.72 8.08 -0.13
CA ASP A 43 9.37 9.08 0.88
C ASP A 43 7.86 9.24 0.99
N TYR A 44 7.36 8.93 2.17
CA TYR A 44 5.97 9.17 2.57
C TYR A 44 5.98 10.16 3.73
N VAL A 45 4.95 11.00 3.80
CA VAL A 45 4.66 11.75 5.03
C VAL A 45 4.47 10.71 6.16
N PRO A 46 5.18 10.81 7.30
CA PRO A 46 5.18 9.73 8.30
C PRO A 46 3.81 9.32 8.83
N ALA A 47 2.91 10.29 9.04
CA ALA A 47 1.54 10.01 9.46
C ALA A 47 0.79 9.18 8.40
N TYR A 48 0.88 9.61 7.14
CA TYR A 48 0.24 8.92 6.01
C TYR A 48 0.81 7.51 5.79
N LYS A 49 2.12 7.34 5.93
CA LYS A 49 2.76 6.03 5.87
C LYS A 49 2.16 5.09 6.91
N ASN A 50 2.05 5.54 8.16
CA ASN A 50 1.52 4.73 9.24
C ASN A 50 0.04 4.37 9.01
N ASP A 51 -0.75 5.31 8.49
CA ASP A 51 -2.16 5.05 8.15
C ASP A 51 -2.27 4.00 7.02
N LEU A 52 -1.41 4.06 6.00
CA LEU A 52 -1.34 3.04 4.94
C LEU A 52 -0.92 1.67 5.45
N LEU A 53 0.05 1.60 6.37
CA LEU A 53 0.48 0.34 6.98
C LEU A 53 -0.66 -0.28 7.80
N ASP A 54 -1.34 0.50 8.64
CA ASP A 54 -2.49 0.05 9.43
C ASP A 54 -3.65 -0.43 8.53
N LEU A 55 -3.90 0.24 7.40
CA LEU A 55 -4.85 -0.22 6.38
C LEU A 55 -4.49 -1.60 5.82
N VAL A 56 -3.24 -1.79 5.42
CA VAL A 56 -2.76 -3.06 4.86
C VAL A 56 -2.94 -4.20 5.87
N GLU A 57 -2.54 -3.99 7.13
CA GLU A 57 -2.70 -5.01 8.17
C GLU A 57 -4.16 -5.34 8.45
N LYS A 58 -5.03 -4.33 8.52
CA LYS A 58 -6.48 -4.52 8.73
C LYS A 58 -7.16 -5.22 7.57
N ALA A 59 -6.67 -5.01 6.34
CA ALA A 59 -7.12 -5.73 5.14
C ALA A 59 -6.39 -7.08 4.95
N GLY A 60 -5.67 -7.57 5.96
CA GLY A 60 -5.05 -8.89 5.99
C GLY A 60 -3.68 -9.00 5.31
N GLY A 61 -3.16 -7.93 4.71
CA GLY A 61 -1.84 -7.91 4.09
C GLY A 61 -0.70 -7.95 5.10
N SER A 62 0.47 -8.40 4.66
CA SER A 62 1.66 -8.48 5.52
C SER A 62 2.67 -7.39 5.17
N ILE A 63 3.15 -6.65 6.16
CA ILE A 63 4.14 -5.59 5.95
C ILE A 63 5.55 -6.16 6.04
N VAL A 64 6.40 -5.74 5.09
CA VAL A 64 7.83 -5.98 5.12
C VAL A 64 8.53 -4.64 5.33
N HIS A 65 9.38 -4.56 6.37
CA HIS A 65 10.03 -3.31 6.76
C HIS A 65 11.43 -3.15 6.16
N THR A 66 12.09 -4.26 5.83
CA THR A 66 13.45 -4.23 5.28
C THR A 66 13.58 -5.11 4.05
N MET A 67 14.55 -4.78 3.19
CA MET A 67 14.80 -5.58 1.99
C MET A 67 15.34 -6.96 2.30
N GLU A 68 16.10 -7.09 3.37
CA GLU A 68 16.61 -8.38 3.83
C GLU A 68 15.46 -9.30 4.23
N GLN A 69 14.43 -8.77 4.90
CA GLN A 69 13.22 -9.53 5.19
C GLN A 69 12.49 -9.95 3.90
N LEU A 70 12.43 -9.07 2.90
CA LEU A 70 11.81 -9.37 1.60
C LEU A 70 12.56 -10.50 0.88
N ILE A 71 13.90 -10.45 0.87
CA ILE A 71 14.78 -11.44 0.25
C ILE A 71 14.70 -12.79 0.98
N CYS A 72 14.87 -12.81 2.30
CA CYS A 72 14.81 -14.04 3.11
C CYS A 72 13.46 -14.75 2.95
N GLN A 73 12.38 -13.99 2.88
CA GLN A 73 11.05 -14.56 2.75
C GLN A 73 10.73 -15.06 1.33
N THR A 74 11.36 -14.50 0.31
CA THR A 74 11.16 -14.96 -1.08
C THR A 74 12.06 -16.15 -1.40
N GLY A 75 13.27 -16.22 -0.82
CA GLY A 75 14.17 -17.36 -0.94
C GLY A 75 13.72 -18.61 -0.15
N ALA A 76 12.93 -18.45 0.92
CA ALA A 76 12.35 -19.57 1.67
C ALA A 76 10.98 -20.03 1.12
N ALA A 77 10.33 -19.21 0.29
CA ALA A 77 8.99 -19.44 -0.22
C ALA A 77 9.00 -20.02 -1.64
N GLN A 78 9.67 -21.15 -1.87
CA GLN A 78 9.35 -22.01 -3.02
C GLN A 78 7.98 -22.71 -2.87
N ALA A 79 7.28 -22.54 -1.74
CA ALA A 79 6.07 -23.30 -1.40
C ALA A 79 4.78 -22.47 -1.20
N THR A 80 4.86 -21.12 -1.17
CA THR A 80 3.65 -20.29 -1.03
C THR A 80 3.68 -19.15 -2.05
N ASN A 81 2.77 -19.20 -3.03
CA ASN A 81 2.54 -18.18 -4.07
C ASN A 81 2.04 -16.85 -3.47
N SER A 82 2.80 -16.24 -2.55
CA SER A 82 2.50 -14.94 -1.97
C SER A 82 2.98 -13.84 -2.90
N ALA A 83 2.08 -12.97 -3.36
CA ALA A 83 2.45 -11.86 -4.23
C ALA A 83 3.29 -10.85 -3.44
N CYS A 84 4.51 -10.58 -3.89
CA CYS A 84 5.35 -9.55 -3.31
C CYS A 84 5.13 -8.23 -4.05
N LEU A 85 4.81 -7.16 -3.31
CA LEU A 85 4.47 -5.84 -3.84
C LEU A 85 5.41 -4.77 -3.26
N VAL A 86 6.12 -4.07 -4.13
CA VAL A 86 6.87 -2.86 -3.82
C VAL A 86 5.97 -1.66 -4.13
N VAL A 87 5.68 -0.86 -3.10
CA VAL A 87 4.68 0.22 -3.17
C VAL A 87 5.38 1.57 -3.12
N TYR A 88 5.25 2.37 -4.17
CA TYR A 88 5.81 3.72 -4.19
C TYR A 88 4.75 4.80 -4.02
N ASN A 89 5.17 5.93 -3.44
CA ASN A 89 4.33 7.10 -3.28
C ASN A 89 4.17 7.82 -4.64
N SER A 90 2.94 7.86 -5.15
CA SER A 90 2.58 8.56 -6.40
C SER A 90 2.11 10.00 -6.17
N ASP A 91 2.10 10.48 -4.92
CA ASP A 91 1.77 11.86 -4.63
C ASP A 91 2.92 12.80 -5.01
N PRO A 92 2.64 13.92 -5.68
CA PRO A 92 3.65 14.94 -5.93
C PRO A 92 4.16 15.50 -4.58
N PRO A 93 5.45 15.80 -4.45
CA PRO A 93 5.97 16.42 -3.24
C PRO A 93 5.29 17.77 -3.00
N HIS A 94 5.01 18.08 -1.73
CA HIS A 94 4.48 19.39 -1.36
C HIS A 94 5.45 20.51 -1.78
N GLY A 95 4.95 21.47 -2.56
CA GLY A 95 5.75 22.59 -3.05
C GLY A 95 6.68 22.28 -4.23
N CYS A 96 6.51 21.11 -4.87
CA CYS A 96 7.18 20.79 -6.13
C CYS A 96 6.89 21.84 -7.21
N ALA A 97 7.90 22.23 -8.00
CA ALA A 97 7.67 23.13 -9.11
C ALA A 97 6.87 22.43 -10.23
N PHE A 98 6.11 23.22 -10.99
CA PHE A 98 5.35 22.71 -12.13
C PHE A 98 6.31 22.07 -13.16
N GLY A 99 6.06 20.81 -13.52
CA GLY A 99 6.88 20.03 -14.45
C GLY A 99 8.00 19.19 -13.82
N GLU A 100 8.32 19.37 -12.54
CA GLU A 100 9.27 18.49 -11.82
C GLU A 100 8.60 17.19 -11.32
N GLU A 101 7.27 17.23 -11.15
CA GLU A 101 6.48 16.11 -10.64
C GLU A 101 6.70 14.81 -11.43
N SER A 102 6.69 14.88 -12.76
CA SER A 102 6.85 13.72 -13.63
C SER A 102 8.23 13.08 -13.46
N ASN A 103 9.29 13.88 -13.30
CA ASN A 103 10.63 13.36 -13.09
C ASN A 103 10.74 12.64 -11.73
N ILE A 104 10.17 13.24 -10.68
CA ILE A 104 10.17 12.66 -9.34
C ILE A 104 9.40 11.34 -9.32
N LEU A 105 8.23 11.28 -9.95
CA LEU A 105 7.44 10.05 -10.05
C LEU A 105 8.18 8.96 -10.84
N LEU A 106 8.82 9.31 -11.95
CA LEU A 106 9.65 8.38 -12.72
C LEU A 106 10.83 7.86 -11.91
N GLN A 107 11.49 8.71 -11.11
CA GLN A 107 12.58 8.29 -10.23
C GLN A 107 12.09 7.33 -9.14
N ARG A 108 10.91 7.59 -8.55
CA ARG A 108 10.31 6.70 -7.54
C ARG A 108 9.92 5.35 -8.13
N LEU A 109 9.35 5.35 -9.34
CA LEU A 109 9.04 4.12 -10.07
C LEU A 109 10.32 3.34 -10.37
N ALA A 110 11.33 3.97 -10.98
CA ALA A 110 12.60 3.34 -11.31
C ALA A 110 13.30 2.74 -10.08
N LYS A 111 13.26 3.45 -8.94
CA LYS A 111 13.76 2.93 -7.66
C LYS A 111 12.94 1.74 -7.18
N GLY A 112 11.62 1.79 -7.29
CA GLY A 112 10.75 0.65 -6.99
C GLY A 112 11.08 -0.58 -7.84
N GLU A 113 11.32 -0.39 -9.14
CA GLU A 113 11.68 -1.46 -10.08
C GLU A 113 13.06 -2.06 -9.79
N GLU A 114 14.06 -1.21 -9.50
CA GLU A 114 15.40 -1.65 -9.09
C GLU A 114 15.33 -2.56 -7.86
N LEU A 115 14.49 -2.18 -6.90
CA LEU A 115 14.23 -2.89 -5.66
C LEU A 115 13.46 -4.21 -5.86
N ALA A 116 12.51 -4.22 -6.79
CA ALA A 116 11.65 -5.38 -7.07
C ALA A 116 12.34 -6.45 -7.94
N LYS A 117 13.19 -6.03 -8.88
CA LYS A 117 13.86 -6.88 -9.88
C LYS A 117 14.61 -8.09 -9.32
N PRO A 118 15.46 -7.99 -8.27
CA PRO A 118 16.19 -9.15 -7.77
C PRO A 118 15.30 -10.21 -7.10
N ILE A 119 14.08 -9.84 -6.71
CA ILE A 119 13.16 -10.68 -5.93
C ILE A 119 11.99 -11.17 -6.80
N GLY A 120 11.78 -10.57 -7.97
CA GLY A 120 10.63 -10.85 -8.83
C GLY A 120 9.32 -10.28 -8.27
N CYS A 121 9.40 -9.24 -7.44
CA CYS A 121 8.22 -8.54 -6.93
C CYS A 121 7.61 -7.65 -8.02
N GLN A 122 6.35 -7.27 -7.82
CA GLN A 122 5.69 -6.28 -8.65
C GLN A 122 5.75 -4.89 -8.02
N VAL A 123 5.81 -3.86 -8.85
CA VAL A 123 5.79 -2.46 -8.39
C VAL A 123 4.40 -1.87 -8.60
N ILE A 124 3.86 -1.23 -7.58
CA ILE A 124 2.54 -0.59 -7.61
C ILE A 124 2.56 0.79 -6.98
N GLN A 125 1.61 1.63 -7.36
CA GLN A 125 1.33 2.89 -6.68
C GLN A 125 0.62 2.65 -5.36
N HIS A 126 0.86 3.50 -4.38
CA HIS A 126 0.16 3.44 -3.10
C HIS A 126 -1.37 3.61 -3.22
N THR A 127 -1.86 4.30 -4.26
CA THR A 127 -3.29 4.46 -4.56
C THR A 127 -3.97 3.13 -4.86
N TRP A 128 -3.25 2.15 -5.42
CA TRP A 128 -3.79 0.82 -5.68
C TRP A 128 -4.29 0.13 -4.40
N ILE A 129 -3.65 0.38 -3.25
CA ILE A 129 -4.09 -0.13 -1.94
C ILE A 129 -5.43 0.51 -1.58
N LEU A 130 -5.52 1.83 -1.71
CA LEU A 130 -6.74 2.58 -1.38
C LEU A 130 -7.90 2.18 -2.29
N GLU A 131 -7.63 2.03 -3.58
CA GLU A 131 -8.60 1.58 -4.58
C GLU A 131 -9.08 0.16 -4.26
N SER A 132 -8.17 -0.78 -3.97
CA SER A 132 -8.53 -2.15 -3.63
C SER A 132 -9.35 -2.24 -2.33
N ILE A 133 -9.05 -1.39 -1.35
CA ILE A 133 -9.83 -1.30 -0.12
C ILE A 133 -11.20 -0.67 -0.38
N ALA A 134 -11.26 0.37 -1.21
CA ALA A 134 -12.51 1.03 -1.55
C ALA A 134 -13.46 0.14 -2.35
N THR A 135 -12.94 -0.72 -3.23
CA THR A 135 -13.72 -1.70 -4.00
C THR A 135 -13.97 -3.01 -3.25
N CYS A 136 -13.27 -3.24 -2.13
CA CYS A 136 -13.23 -4.54 -1.44
C CYS A 136 -12.75 -5.70 -2.33
N GLU A 137 -11.97 -5.39 -3.36
CA GLU A 137 -11.45 -6.35 -4.36
C GLU A 137 -10.05 -5.94 -4.81
N LEU A 138 -9.22 -6.89 -5.24
CA LEU A 138 -7.93 -6.57 -5.85
C LEU A 138 -8.16 -5.89 -7.19
N VAL A 139 -7.84 -4.60 -7.28
CA VAL A 139 -7.92 -3.91 -8.59
C VAL A 139 -6.82 -4.45 -9.51
N PRO A 140 -7.06 -4.55 -10.83
CA PRO A 140 -6.02 -4.94 -11.77
C PRO A 140 -4.80 -4.04 -11.65
N PHE A 141 -3.62 -4.61 -11.85
CA PHE A 141 -2.40 -3.80 -11.93
C PHE A 141 -2.46 -2.96 -13.20
N CYS A 142 -2.68 -1.65 -13.06
CA CYS A 142 -2.48 -0.72 -14.16
C CYS A 142 -0.96 -0.59 -14.39
N GLN A 143 -0.50 -1.01 -15.57
CA GLN A 143 0.86 -0.75 -16.06
C GLN A 143 0.95 0.65 -16.66
#